data_AF-A0A9E6A7D5-F1
#
_entry.id   AF-A0A9E6A7D5-F1
#
_cell.length_a   1.000
_cell.length_b   1.000
_cell.length_c   1.000
_cell.angle_alpha   90.00
_cell.angle_beta   90.00
_cell.angle_gamma   90.00
#
_symmetry.space_group_name_H-M   'P 1'
#
loop_
_entity.id
_entity.type
_entity.pdbx_description
1 polymer ?
#
loop_
_entity_poly.entity_id
_entity_poly.type
_entity_poly.pdbx_seq_one_letter_code
_entity_poly.pdbx_strand_id
1 'polypeptide(L)'
;VYTISAVDIDDKMPSWSNYGEPPVDFSAPGVAIFSTWKNGGTNTISGTSMAAPHACAAIMLSGGIPASDGQAQNDPDGNPDLIIYID
;
A
#
# COMPACT_ATOMS: atom_id res chain seq x y z
N VAL A 1 10.86 9.15 5.75
CA VAL A 1 10.76 7.80 5.17
C VAL A 1 9.38 7.30 5.54
N TYR A 2 8.67 6.68 4.62
CA TYR A 2 7.39 6.03 4.91
C TYR A 2 7.54 4.52 4.65
N THR A 3 7.25 3.71 5.65
CA THR A 3 7.16 2.26 5.56
C THR A 3 5.75 1.92 5.11
N ILE A 4 5.64 1.27 3.96
CA ILE A 4 4.36 1.00 3.31
C ILE A 4 4.07 -0.51 3.31
N SER A 5 3.00 -0.92 3.97
CA SER A 5 2.43 -2.28 3.89
C SER A 5 1.51 -2.39 2.66
N ALA A 6 1.21 -3.63 2.25
CA ALA A 6 0.40 -3.92 1.07
C ALA A 6 -0.99 -4.41 1.47
N VAL A 7 -2.02 -3.91 0.78
CA VAL A 7 -3.39 -4.44 0.86
C VAL A 7 -3.89 -4.86 -0.51
N ASP A 8 -4.89 -5.75 -0.52
CA ASP A 8 -5.65 -6.12 -1.72
C ASP A 8 -6.85 -5.18 -1.98
N ILE A 9 -7.64 -5.52 -2.99
CA ILE A 9 -8.80 -4.72 -3.43
C ILE A 9 -9.95 -4.69 -2.40
N ASP A 10 -9.96 -5.62 -1.44
CA ASP A 10 -10.93 -5.67 -0.35
C ASP A 10 -10.35 -5.04 0.93
N ASP A 11 -9.27 -4.26 0.83
CA ASP A 11 -8.48 -3.70 1.92
C ASP A 11 -7.85 -4.75 2.86
N LYS A 12 -7.70 -6.01 2.40
CA LYS A 12 -7.14 -7.07 3.24
C LYS A 12 -5.64 -7.14 3.09
N MET A 13 -4.95 -7.19 4.22
CA MET A 13 -3.52 -7.44 4.28
C MET A 13 -3.23 -8.91 3.94
N PRO A 14 -2.39 -9.20 2.91
CA PRO A 14 -1.97 -10.55 2.60
C PRO A 14 -0.89 -11.02 3.61
N SER A 15 -0.77 -12.33 3.81
CA SER A 15 0.11 -12.91 4.85
C SER A 15 1.62 -12.63 4.69
N TRP A 16 2.04 -12.08 3.55
CA TRP A 16 3.43 -11.72 3.26
C TRP A 16 3.71 -10.23 3.38
N SER A 17 2.68 -9.40 3.58
CA SER A 17 2.88 -7.98 3.83
C SER A 17 3.57 -7.78 5.18
N ASN A 18 4.35 -6.72 5.30
CA ASN A 18 4.83 -6.27 6.60
C ASN A 18 3.64 -5.75 7.42
N TYR A 19 3.75 -5.88 8.73
CA TYR A 19 2.80 -5.45 9.76
C TYR A 19 3.56 -4.95 10.99
N GLY A 20 2.87 -4.26 11.88
CA GLY A 20 3.44 -3.69 13.11
C GLY A 20 3.33 -2.17 13.16
N GLU A 21 2.60 -1.66 14.13
CA GLU A 21 2.49 -0.23 14.44
C GLU A 21 3.20 0.09 15.78
N PRO A 22 4.42 0.65 15.78
CA PRO A 22 5.36 0.88 14.67
C PRO A 22 6.09 -0.42 14.21
N PRO A 23 6.67 -0.49 12.98
CA PRO A 23 7.12 0.66 12.17
C PRO A 23 6.38 0.91 10.84
N VAL A 24 5.23 0.30 10.56
CA VAL A 24 4.45 0.64 9.37
C VAL A 24 3.83 2.03 9.54
N ASP A 25 3.90 2.89 8.51
CA ASP A 25 3.28 4.22 8.56
C ASP A 25 1.90 4.21 7.88
N PHE A 26 1.79 3.50 6.75
CA PHE A 26 0.55 3.37 5.98
C PHE A 26 0.50 2.06 5.19
N SER A 27 -0.71 1.65 4.82
CA SER A 27 -1.01 0.64 3.82
C SER A 27 -1.31 1.28 2.45
N ALA A 28 -1.01 0.57 1.37
CA ALA A 28 -1.43 0.94 0.02
C ALA A 28 -1.68 -0.29 -0.88
N PRO A 29 -2.38 -0.15 -2.01
CA PRO A 29 -2.63 -1.27 -2.92
C PRO A 29 -1.34 -1.93 -3.41
N GLY A 30 -1.16 -3.21 -3.07
CA GLY A 30 0.05 -3.97 -3.40
C GLY A 30 -0.21 -5.39 -3.88
N VAL A 31 -1.46 -5.83 -3.95
CA VAL A 31 -1.84 -7.17 -4.43
C VAL A 31 -2.43 -7.08 -5.83
N ALA A 32 -1.95 -7.94 -6.74
CA ALA A 32 -2.45 -8.05 -8.12
C ALA A 32 -2.42 -6.71 -8.88
N ILE A 33 -1.32 -5.97 -8.77
CA ILE A 33 -1.14 -4.68 -9.42
C ILE A 33 -0.65 -4.87 -10.85
N PHE A 34 -1.46 -4.44 -11.81
CA PHE A 34 -1.10 -4.38 -13.23
C PHE A 34 -0.25 -3.15 -13.51
N SER A 35 0.94 -3.34 -14.11
CA SER A 35 1.81 -2.23 -14.50
C SER A 35 2.65 -2.54 -15.73
N THR A 36 3.38 -1.55 -16.20
CA THR A 36 4.34 -1.69 -17.29
C THR A 36 5.47 -2.63 -16.91
N TRP A 37 6.00 -3.32 -17.92
CA TRP A 37 7.06 -4.29 -17.76
C TRP A 37 8.12 -4.15 -18.86
N LYS A 38 9.20 -4.91 -18.73
CA LYS A 38 10.32 -4.89 -19.67
C LYS A 38 9.85 -5.20 -21.10
N ASN A 39 10.58 -4.68 -22.09
CA ASN A 39 10.34 -4.91 -23.52
C ASN A 39 8.96 -4.42 -24.02
N GLY A 40 8.43 -3.35 -23.42
CA GLY A 40 7.12 -2.79 -23.79
C GLY A 40 5.94 -3.67 -23.37
N GLY A 41 6.17 -4.67 -22.52
CA GLY A 41 5.12 -5.54 -22.00
C GLY A 41 4.40 -4.94 -20.79
N THR A 42 3.50 -5.73 -20.25
CA THR A 42 2.79 -5.46 -19.00
C THR A 42 2.81 -6.71 -18.13
N ASN A 43 2.73 -6.55 -16.82
CA ASN A 43 2.70 -7.66 -15.89
C ASN A 43 1.83 -7.32 -14.68
N THR A 44 1.22 -8.34 -14.09
CA THR A 44 0.46 -8.22 -12.86
C THR A 44 1.22 -8.94 -11.76
N ILE A 45 1.69 -8.19 -10.76
CA ILE A 45 2.48 -8.74 -9.65
C ILE A 45 2.01 -8.18 -8.31
N SER A 46 2.42 -8.85 -7.24
CA SER A 46 2.11 -8.47 -5.87
C SER A 46 3.38 -8.22 -5.07
N GLY A 47 3.35 -7.24 -4.18
CA GLY A 47 4.43 -6.94 -3.25
C GLY A 47 4.29 -5.55 -2.63
N THR A 48 4.96 -5.32 -1.51
CA THR A 48 5.10 -3.98 -0.93
C THR A 48 5.84 -3.02 -1.86
N SER A 49 6.69 -3.54 -2.76
CA SER A 49 7.29 -2.76 -3.86
C SER A 49 6.27 -2.20 -4.86
N MET A 50 5.05 -2.76 -4.92
CA MET A 50 3.93 -2.25 -5.72
C MET A 50 3.06 -1.30 -4.90
N ALA A 51 3.01 -1.46 -3.57
CA ALA A 51 2.32 -0.52 -2.67
C ALA A 51 3.05 0.83 -2.55
N ALA A 52 4.39 0.81 -2.44
CA ALA A 52 5.21 2.01 -2.31
C ALA A 52 4.97 3.09 -3.40
N PRO A 53 4.91 2.78 -4.71
CA PRO A 53 4.61 3.78 -5.73
C PRO A 53 3.17 4.34 -5.66
N HIS A 54 2.18 3.56 -5.20
CA HIS A 54 0.82 4.08 -4.96
C HIS A 54 0.82 5.10 -3.82
N ALA A 55 1.47 4.78 -2.69
CA ALA A 55 1.61 5.72 -1.57
C ALA A 55 2.35 6.99 -1.98
N CYS A 56 3.43 6.87 -2.75
CA CYS A 56 4.16 8.01 -3.29
C CYS A 56 3.25 8.92 -4.13
N ALA A 57 2.48 8.35 -5.05
CA ALA A 57 1.55 9.11 -5.88
C ALA A 57 0.46 9.80 -5.04
N ALA A 58 -0.11 9.10 -4.05
CA ALA A 58 -1.13 9.67 -3.16
C ALA A 58 -0.57 10.87 -2.39
N ILE A 59 0.60 10.74 -1.76
CA ILE A 59 1.26 11.83 -1.03
C ILE A 59 1.53 13.01 -1.95
N MET A 60 2.03 12.77 -3.17
CA MET A 60 2.33 13.84 -4.12
C MET A 60 1.09 14.58 -4.59
N LEU A 61 -0.01 13.86 -4.84
CA LEU A 61 -1.28 14.45 -5.27
C LEU A 61 -1.97 15.22 -4.13
N SER A 62 -1.78 14.79 -2.88
CA SER A 62 -2.22 15.49 -1.67
C SER A 62 -1.29 16.64 -1.24
N GLY A 63 -0.52 17.22 -2.17
CA GLY A 63 0.35 18.38 -1.90
C GLY A 63 1.53 18.09 -0.97
N GLY A 64 1.93 16.83 -0.85
CA GLY A 64 3.01 16.39 0.05
C GLY A 64 2.56 16.08 1.48
N ILE A 65 1.26 16.19 1.77
CA ILE A 65 0.69 15.88 3.08
C ILE A 65 -0.05 14.55 2.97
N PRO A 66 0.42 13.46 3.61
CA PRO A 66 -0.30 12.19 3.57
C PRO A 66 -1.69 12.33 4.18
N ALA A 67 -2.69 11.80 3.47
CA ALA A 67 -4.04 11.59 3.97
C ALA A 67 -4.35 10.09 3.94
N SER A 68 -5.32 9.68 4.74
CA SER A 68 -5.73 8.28 4.84
C SER A 68 -7.23 8.15 4.95
N ASP A 69 -7.78 7.11 4.34
CA ASP A 69 -9.18 6.70 4.49
C ASP A 69 -9.23 5.16 4.56
N GLY A 70 -10.00 4.64 5.52
CA GLY A 70 -10.04 3.21 5.81
C GLY A 70 -8.82 2.65 6.54
N GLN A 71 -8.86 1.34 6.81
CA GLN A 71 -7.84 0.61 7.55
C GLN A 71 -7.61 -0.78 6.93
N ALA A 72 -6.37 -1.26 7.03
CA ALA A 72 -5.98 -2.59 6.58
C ALA A 72 -6.67 -3.67 7.41
N GLN A 73 -7.51 -4.47 6.75
CA GLN A 73 -8.15 -5.62 7.37
C GLN A 73 -7.15 -6.77 7.53
N ASN A 74 -7.39 -7.65 8.49
CA ASN A 74 -6.54 -8.79 8.81
C ASN A 74 -5.09 -8.43 9.19
N ASP A 75 -4.87 -7.21 9.69
CA ASP A 75 -3.60 -6.83 10.28
C ASP A 75 -3.28 -7.73 11.50
N PRO A 76 -2.18 -8.52 11.47
CA PRO A 76 -1.88 -9.50 12.50
C PRO A 76 -1.56 -8.91 13.89
N ASP A 77 -1.20 -7.63 13.98
CA ASP A 77 -0.71 -7.04 15.23
C ASP A 77 -1.81 -6.49 16.16
N GLY A 78 -3.05 -6.44 15.67
CA GLY A 78 -4.23 -5.95 16.40
C GLY A 78 -4.45 -4.44 16.33
N ASN A 79 -3.60 -3.69 15.64
CA ASN A 79 -3.70 -2.25 15.39
C ASN A 79 -3.71 -1.97 13.88
N PRO A 80 -4.88 -2.02 13.23
CA PRO A 80 -4.97 -1.89 11.77
C PRO A 80 -4.30 -0.64 11.20
N ASP A 81 -3.29 -0.86 10.34
CA ASP A 81 -2.61 0.19 9.56
C ASP A 81 -3.60 1.06 8.77
N LEU A 82 -3.38 2.39 8.74
CA LEU A 82 -4.18 3.32 7.93
C LEU A 82 -3.89 3.14 6.44
N ILE A 83 -4.92 3.15 5.58
CA ILE A 83 -4.73 3.09 4.13
C ILE A 83 -4.59 4.50 3.56
N ILE A 84 -3.53 4.71 2.78
CA ILE A 84 -3.23 6.02 2.19
C ILE A 84 -4.20 6.38 1.07
N TYR A 85 -4.64 7.64 1.03
CA TYR A 85 -5.74 8.12 0.17
C TYR A 85 -5.46 9.54 -0.37
N ILE A 86 -6.25 9.96 -1.37
CA ILE A 86 -6.22 11.31 -1.98
C ILE A 86 -7.60 11.93 -1.80
N ASP A 87 -7.69 13.04 -1.05
CA ASP A 87 -8.93 13.80 -0.79
C ASP A 87 -9.52 14.45 -2.07
#